data_AF-E3J4V7-F1
#
_entry.id   AF-E3J4V7-F1
#
_cell.length_a   1.000
_cell.length_b   1.000
_cell.length_c   1.000
_cell.angle_alpha   90.00
_cell.angle_beta   90.00
_cell.angle_gamma   90.00
#
_symmetry.space_group_name_H-M   'P 1'
#
loop_
_entity.id
_entity.type
_entity.pdbx_description
1 polymer ?
#
loop_
_entity_poly.entity_id
_entity_poly.type
_entity_poly.pdbx_seq_one_letter_code
_entity_poly.pdbx_strand_id
1 'polypeptide(L)'
;MIPPQAGVIGESRPSLGRYPRMGIVDANDETIAELRHLVAVIDDTIAQLERVRRRADEIEHRRVGGDLYRVIVEAEERPLIVESLSDVLDRLSSAAGRFRRAEATALAAEGWTHERIGQFFGVTRQRIGILLSRERVR
;
A
#
# COMPACT_ATOMS: atom_id res chain seq x y z
N MET A 1 -60.49 -1.47 -17.57
CA MET A 1 -60.78 -1.36 -16.13
C MET A 1 -59.46 -1.08 -15.43
N ILE A 2 -59.26 0.17 -14.99
CA ILE A 2 -58.06 0.61 -14.25
C ILE A 2 -58.49 0.84 -12.81
N PRO A 3 -57.78 0.31 -11.80
CA PRO A 3 -57.80 0.86 -10.45
C PRO A 3 -56.47 1.59 -10.11
N PRO A 4 -56.50 2.47 -9.09
CA PRO A 4 -55.59 3.60 -8.92
C PRO A 4 -54.41 3.34 -7.95
N GLN A 5 -53.51 4.32 -7.93
CA GLN A 5 -52.24 4.37 -7.18
C GLN A 5 -52.42 4.49 -5.66
N ALA A 6 -51.52 3.84 -4.89
CA ALA A 6 -51.11 4.29 -3.55
C ALA A 6 -49.80 3.60 -3.13
N GLY A 7 -48.84 4.38 -2.60
CA GLY A 7 -47.74 3.84 -1.78
C GLY A 7 -46.33 4.21 -2.23
N VAL A 8 -46.01 5.50 -2.27
CA VAL A 8 -44.64 5.99 -2.22
C VAL A 8 -44.07 5.63 -0.83
N ILE A 9 -43.38 4.49 -0.74
CA ILE A 9 -42.48 4.23 0.39
C ILE A 9 -41.13 4.86 0.04
N GLY A 10 -40.88 6.01 0.66
CA GLY A 10 -39.60 6.68 0.64
C GLY A 10 -38.54 5.74 1.20
N GLU A 11 -37.75 5.15 0.32
CA GLU A 11 -36.42 4.70 0.68
C GLU A 11 -35.63 5.95 1.02
N SER A 12 -35.52 6.21 2.33
CA SER A 12 -34.59 7.16 2.93
C SER A 12 -33.19 6.82 2.45
N ARG A 13 -32.79 7.40 1.30
CA ARG A 13 -31.39 7.47 0.90
C ARG A 13 -30.66 8.14 2.06
N PRO A 14 -29.62 7.54 2.64
CA PRO A 14 -28.85 8.22 3.66
C PRO A 14 -28.38 9.55 3.06
N SER A 15 -28.79 10.63 3.70
CA SER A 15 -28.29 11.98 3.44
C SER A 15 -26.77 11.88 3.37
N LEU A 16 -26.21 12.05 2.17
CA LEU A 16 -24.81 12.35 1.94
C LEU A 16 -24.56 13.73 2.58
N GLY A 17 -24.49 13.73 3.91
CA GLY A 17 -24.17 14.90 4.71
C GLY A 17 -22.85 15.42 4.20
N ARG A 18 -22.87 16.67 3.72
CA ARG A 18 -21.73 17.50 3.33
C ARG A 18 -20.38 16.80 3.57
N TYR A 19 -19.91 16.02 2.60
CA TYR A 19 -18.47 15.90 2.44
C TYR A 19 -18.00 17.33 2.14
N PRO A 20 -17.14 17.93 2.98
CA PRO A 20 -16.62 19.26 2.67
C PRO A 20 -16.02 19.21 1.26
N ARG A 21 -16.59 20.00 0.35
CA ARG A 21 -16.14 20.10 -1.04
C ARG A 21 -14.71 20.62 -1.04
N MET A 22 -13.78 19.75 -1.43
CA MET A 22 -12.52 20.03 -2.13
C MET A 22 -11.85 21.35 -1.74
N GLY A 23 -11.01 21.32 -0.70
CA GLY A 23 -9.82 22.18 -0.73
C GLY A 23 -9.06 21.81 -2.01
N ILE A 24 -8.61 22.80 -2.77
CA ILE A 24 -7.69 22.58 -3.88
C ILE A 24 -6.60 21.66 -3.33
N VAL A 25 -6.47 20.43 -3.84
CA VAL A 25 -5.38 19.53 -3.48
C VAL A 25 -4.13 20.34 -3.78
N ASP A 26 -3.43 20.78 -2.73
CA ASP A 26 -2.26 21.62 -2.91
C ASP A 26 -1.33 20.86 -3.87
N ALA A 27 -0.72 21.56 -4.83
CA ALA A 27 0.25 20.95 -5.72
C ALA A 27 1.41 20.30 -4.93
N ASN A 28 1.57 20.71 -3.65
CA ASN A 28 2.50 20.18 -2.68
C ASN A 28 1.87 19.24 -1.61
N ASP A 29 0.73 18.60 -1.89
CA ASP A 29 0.18 17.58 -0.98
C ASP A 29 1.18 16.40 -0.84
N GLU A 30 1.92 16.41 0.27
CA GLU A 30 2.93 15.41 0.62
C GLU A 30 2.32 14.00 0.69
N THR A 31 1.06 13.88 1.10
CA THR A 31 0.35 12.59 1.14
C THR A 31 0.14 12.06 -0.27
N ILE A 32 -0.26 12.91 -1.21
CA ILE A 32 -0.41 12.53 -2.63
C ILE A 32 0.95 12.22 -3.27
N ALA A 33 2.00 12.96 -2.93
CA ALA A 33 3.35 12.68 -3.41
C ALA A 33 3.85 11.31 -2.93
N GLU A 34 3.71 11.00 -1.64
CA GLU A 34 4.10 9.70 -1.07
C GLU A 34 3.20 8.56 -1.57
N LEU A 35 1.92 8.81 -1.84
CA LEU A 35 1.03 7.83 -2.47
C LEU A 35 1.51 7.48 -3.88
N ARG A 36 1.82 8.49 -4.70
CA ARG A 36 2.37 8.27 -6.07
C ARG A 36 3.69 7.51 -6.01
N HIS A 37 4.54 7.86 -5.06
CA HIS A 37 5.80 7.16 -4.87
C HIS A 37 5.59 5.70 -4.44
N LEU A 38 4.65 5.42 -3.54
CA LEU A 38 4.27 4.05 -3.16
C LEU A 38 3.75 3.26 -4.36
N VAL A 39 2.91 3.85 -5.21
CA VAL A 39 2.41 3.20 -6.45
C VAL A 39 3.58 2.86 -7.37
N ALA A 40 4.51 3.79 -7.60
CA ALA A 40 5.69 3.51 -8.43
C ALA A 40 6.54 2.36 -7.86
N VAL A 41 6.73 2.30 -6.54
CA VAL A 41 7.45 1.20 -5.88
C VAL A 41 6.70 -0.13 -6.01
N ILE A 42 5.36 -0.12 -5.98
CA ILE A 42 4.54 -1.31 -6.23
C ILE A 42 4.73 -1.80 -7.66
N ASP A 43 4.69 -0.91 -8.65
CA ASP A 43 4.88 -1.27 -10.07
C ASP A 43 6.27 -1.88 -10.30
N ASP A 44 7.32 -1.26 -9.74
CA ASP A 44 8.69 -1.80 -9.77
C ASP A 44 8.77 -3.17 -9.08
N THR A 45 8.07 -3.33 -7.95
CA THR A 45 8.03 -4.59 -7.21
C THR A 45 7.36 -5.69 -8.01
N ILE A 46 6.25 -5.40 -8.68
CA ILE A 46 5.57 -6.37 -9.55
C ILE A 46 6.54 -6.86 -10.62
N ALA A 47 7.24 -5.94 -11.30
CA ALA A 47 8.23 -6.29 -12.32
C ALA A 47 9.39 -7.14 -11.77
N GLN A 48 9.85 -6.88 -10.53
CA GLN A 48 10.86 -7.70 -9.86
C GLN A 48 10.33 -9.10 -9.49
N LEU A 49 9.13 -9.19 -8.93
CA LEU A 49 8.52 -10.47 -8.56
C LEU A 49 8.23 -11.34 -9.77
N GLU A 50 7.88 -10.74 -10.92
CA GLU A 50 7.76 -11.47 -12.18
C GLU A 50 9.10 -12.07 -12.65
N ARG A 51 10.21 -11.33 -12.49
CA ARG A 51 11.56 -11.87 -12.76
C ARG A 51 11.88 -13.04 -11.84
N VAL A 52 11.65 -12.86 -10.53
CA VAL A 52 11.86 -13.92 -9.53
C VAL A 52 11.02 -15.16 -9.85
N ARG A 53 9.77 -14.98 -10.26
CA ARG A 53 8.89 -16.09 -10.65
C ARG A 53 9.45 -16.85 -11.84
N ARG A 54 9.80 -16.17 -12.93
CA ARG A 54 10.39 -16.82 -14.12
C ARG A 54 11.66 -17.60 -13.74
N ARG A 55 12.46 -17.03 -12.84
CA ARG A 55 13.68 -17.70 -12.37
C ARG A 55 13.38 -18.96 -11.54
N ALA A 56 12.38 -18.92 -10.68
CA ALA A 56 11.94 -20.10 -9.94
C ALA A 56 11.48 -21.22 -10.89
N ASP A 57 10.73 -20.87 -11.93
CA ASP A 57 10.27 -21.82 -12.96
C ASP A 57 11.46 -22.47 -13.70
N GLU A 58 12.51 -21.70 -14.01
CA GLU A 58 13.75 -22.24 -14.62
C GLU A 58 14.50 -23.22 -13.70
N ILE A 59 14.61 -22.87 -12.41
CA ILE A 59 15.27 -23.71 -11.41
C ILE A 59 14.52 -25.04 -11.27
N GLU A 60 13.18 -24.98 -11.18
CA GLU A 60 12.33 -26.17 -11.14
C GLU A 60 12.55 -27.03 -12.39
N HIS A 61 12.47 -26.43 -13.58
CA HIS A 61 12.63 -27.15 -14.84
C HIS A 61 13.98 -27.87 -14.94
N ARG A 62 15.08 -27.17 -14.62
CA ARG A 62 16.42 -27.76 -14.61
C ARG A 62 16.56 -28.87 -13.58
N ARG A 63 15.98 -28.67 -12.40
CA ARG A 63 16.05 -29.67 -11.33
C ARG A 63 15.30 -30.93 -11.69
N VAL A 64 14.09 -30.81 -12.24
CA VAL A 64 13.30 -31.94 -12.77
C VAL A 64 14.02 -32.62 -13.93
N GLY A 65 14.76 -31.86 -14.74
CA GLY A 65 15.64 -32.39 -15.80
C GLY A 65 16.87 -33.16 -15.33
N GLY A 66 17.13 -33.21 -14.01
CA GLY A 66 18.22 -34.00 -13.41
C GLY A 66 19.46 -33.20 -13.00
N ASP A 67 19.49 -31.88 -13.22
CA ASP A 67 20.62 -31.04 -12.82
C ASP A 67 20.82 -31.05 -11.29
N LEU A 68 22.08 -31.04 -10.86
CA LEU A 68 22.43 -30.86 -9.45
C LEU A 68 22.25 -29.40 -9.03
N TYR A 69 21.74 -29.15 -7.82
CA TYR A 69 21.56 -27.79 -7.31
C TYR A 69 22.82 -26.93 -7.39
N ARG A 70 24.01 -27.49 -7.14
CA ARG A 70 25.27 -26.74 -7.28
C ARG A 70 25.46 -26.16 -8.69
N VAL A 71 25.11 -26.93 -9.72
CA VAL A 71 25.22 -26.51 -11.13
C VAL A 71 24.12 -25.51 -11.49
N ILE A 72 22.96 -25.58 -10.84
CA ILE A 72 21.87 -24.63 -11.03
C ILE A 72 22.21 -23.28 -10.41
N VAL A 73 22.70 -23.28 -9.17
CA VAL A 73 23.05 -22.09 -8.39
C VAL A 73 24.33 -21.43 -8.89
N GLU A 74 25.36 -22.19 -9.27
CA GLU A 74 26.59 -21.62 -9.87
C GLU A 74 26.32 -20.91 -11.20
N ALA A 75 25.29 -21.33 -11.94
CA ALA A 75 24.83 -20.69 -13.16
C ALA A 75 23.73 -19.63 -12.91
N GLU A 76 23.50 -19.23 -11.66
CA GLU A 76 22.50 -18.22 -11.33
C GLU A 76 22.99 -16.81 -11.62
N GLU A 77 22.28 -16.14 -12.53
CA GLU A 77 22.46 -14.72 -12.74
C GLU A 77 22.00 -13.95 -11.50
N ARG A 78 22.83 -13.00 -11.08
CA ARG A 78 22.53 -12.15 -9.93
C ARG A 78 21.52 -11.04 -10.31
N PRO A 79 20.71 -10.56 -9.35
CA PRO A 79 20.62 -10.97 -7.95
C PRO A 79 19.93 -12.33 -7.75
N LEU A 80 20.34 -13.08 -6.73
CA LEU A 80 19.70 -14.35 -6.38
C LEU A 80 18.22 -14.13 -6.04
N ILE A 81 17.39 -15.17 -6.12
CA ILE A 81 15.97 -15.09 -5.72
C ILE A 81 15.83 -14.51 -4.30
N VAL A 82 16.61 -14.99 -3.33
CA VAL A 82 16.52 -14.54 -1.94
C VAL A 82 16.93 -13.07 -1.80
N GLU A 83 17.99 -12.65 -2.48
CA GLU A 83 18.44 -11.25 -2.48
C GLU A 83 17.36 -10.32 -3.08
N SER A 84 16.73 -10.76 -4.17
CA SER A 84 15.66 -10.02 -4.84
C SER A 84 14.42 -9.87 -3.95
N LEU A 85 14.04 -10.94 -3.24
CA LEU A 85 12.91 -10.90 -2.31
C LEU A 85 13.19 -9.99 -1.11
N SER A 86 14.40 -10.04 -0.55
CA SER A 86 14.81 -9.14 0.54
C SER A 86 14.76 -7.68 0.10
N ASP A 87 15.33 -7.32 -1.05
CA ASP A 87 15.30 -5.96 -1.58
C ASP A 87 13.87 -5.46 -1.84
N VAL A 88 13.01 -6.30 -2.42
CA VAL A 88 11.58 -5.99 -2.62
C VAL A 88 10.88 -5.69 -1.30
N LEU A 89 11.05 -6.54 -0.28
CA LEU A 89 10.42 -6.36 1.02
C LEU A 89 10.88 -5.07 1.71
N ASP A 90 12.18 -4.78 1.65
CA ASP A 90 12.76 -3.57 2.26
C ASP A 90 12.27 -2.30 1.58
N ARG A 91 12.20 -2.28 0.25
CA ARG A 91 11.69 -1.15 -0.54
C ARG A 91 10.22 -0.89 -0.26
N LEU A 92 9.38 -1.92 -0.31
CA LEU A 92 7.95 -1.82 -0.03
C LEU A 92 7.70 -1.36 1.41
N SER A 93 8.40 -1.94 2.39
CA SER A 93 8.27 -1.57 3.80
C SER A 93 8.62 -0.10 4.02
N SER A 94 9.69 0.37 3.37
CA SER A 94 10.13 1.77 3.42
C SER A 94 9.11 2.73 2.80
N ALA A 95 8.61 2.42 1.60
CA ALA A 95 7.62 3.25 0.91
C ALA A 95 6.28 3.30 1.67
N ALA A 96 5.78 2.15 2.13
CA ALA A 96 4.57 2.09 2.96
C ALA A 96 4.75 2.83 4.29
N GLY A 97 5.96 2.82 4.85
CA GLY A 97 6.31 3.57 6.06
C GLY A 97 6.26 5.09 5.87
N ARG A 98 6.69 5.60 4.72
CA ARG A 98 6.58 7.03 4.38
C ARG A 98 5.12 7.44 4.14
N PHE A 99 4.41 6.69 3.30
CA PHE A 99 3.00 6.97 3.01
C PHE A 99 2.12 6.98 4.28
N ARG A 100 2.23 5.95 5.15
CA ARG A 100 1.49 5.91 6.43
C ARG A 100 1.77 7.11 7.32
N ARG A 101 2.98 7.69 7.25
CA ARG A 101 3.32 8.89 8.02
C ARG A 101 2.61 10.11 7.44
N ALA A 102 2.76 10.35 6.14
CA ALA A 102 2.13 11.49 5.48
C ALA A 102 0.60 11.48 5.68
N GLU A 103 -0.03 10.32 5.48
CA GLU A 103 -1.47 10.14 5.69
C GLU A 103 -1.88 10.33 7.16
N ALA A 104 -1.10 9.82 8.12
CA ALA A 104 -1.37 10.04 9.55
C ALA A 104 -1.27 11.53 9.92
N THR A 105 -0.27 12.25 9.39
CA THR A 105 -0.08 13.68 9.63
C THR A 105 -1.24 14.49 9.03
N ALA A 106 -1.66 14.19 7.81
CA ALA A 106 -2.82 14.82 7.17
C ALA A 106 -4.11 14.59 7.98
N LEU A 107 -4.39 13.35 8.40
CA LEU A 107 -5.57 13.04 9.22
C LEU A 107 -5.54 13.75 10.58
N ALA A 108 -4.37 13.86 11.21
CA ALA A 108 -4.21 14.59 12.46
C ALA A 108 -4.47 16.10 12.28
N ALA A 109 -4.01 16.69 11.18
CA ALA A 109 -4.30 18.08 10.81
C ALA A 109 -5.79 18.32 10.55
N GLU A 110 -6.51 17.32 10.04
CA GLU A 110 -7.97 17.30 9.90
C GLU A 110 -8.73 17.01 11.22
N GLY A 111 -8.02 16.87 12.34
CA GLY A 111 -8.59 16.73 13.67
C GLY A 111 -8.84 15.29 14.14
N TRP A 112 -8.32 14.28 13.43
CA TRP A 112 -8.39 12.90 13.92
C TRP A 112 -7.46 12.70 15.13
N THR A 113 -7.96 12.00 16.15
CA THR A 113 -7.13 11.64 17.31
C THR A 113 -6.18 10.49 16.96
N HIS A 114 -5.03 10.40 17.63
CA HIS A 114 -4.07 9.30 17.43
C HIS A 114 -4.68 7.91 17.67
N GLU A 115 -5.69 7.83 18.56
CA GLU A 115 -6.42 6.59 18.82
C GLU A 115 -7.25 6.17 17.61
N ARG A 116 -8.01 7.11 17.03
CA ARG A 116 -8.81 6.86 15.82
C ARG A 116 -7.93 6.52 14.62
N ILE A 117 -6.82 7.23 14.46
CA ILE A 117 -5.81 6.94 13.42
C ILE A 117 -5.23 5.53 13.62
N GLY A 118 -4.92 5.13 14.86
CA GLY A 118 -4.41 3.79 15.17
C GLY A 118 -5.41 2.70 14.79
N GLN A 119 -6.67 2.86 15.18
CA GLN A 119 -7.74 1.92 14.83
C GLN A 119 -7.90 1.79 13.30
N PHE A 120 -7.86 2.90 12.57
CA PHE A 120 -7.97 2.91 11.11
C PHE A 120 -6.82 2.17 10.42
N PHE A 121 -5.58 2.38 10.87
CA PHE A 121 -4.41 1.70 10.35
C PHE A 121 -4.21 0.27 10.89
N GLY A 122 -5.08 -0.21 11.79
CA GLY A 122 -4.92 -1.51 12.43
C GLY A 122 -3.67 -1.60 13.32
N VAL A 123 -3.21 -0.46 13.88
CA VAL A 123 -2.03 -0.39 14.75
C VAL A 123 -2.34 0.30 16.08
N THR A 124 -1.47 0.07 17.08
CA THR A 124 -1.67 0.67 18.41
C THR A 124 -1.44 2.18 18.41
N ARG A 125 -2.09 2.90 19.34
CA ARG A 125 -1.89 4.35 19.57
C ARG A 125 -0.42 4.73 19.76
N GLN A 126 0.35 3.90 20.46
CA GLN A 126 1.79 4.11 20.68
C GLN A 126 2.56 4.12 19.36
N ARG A 127 2.22 3.23 18.42
CA ARG A 127 2.85 3.16 17.10
C ARG A 127 2.55 4.41 16.28
N ILE A 128 1.33 4.95 16.35
CA ILE A 128 1.00 6.26 15.74
C ILE A 128 1.77 7.41 16.39
N GLY A 129 1.88 7.42 17.72
CA GLY A 129 2.69 8.40 18.43
C GLY A 129 4.15 8.42 17.98
N ILE A 130 4.75 7.25 17.73
CA ILE A 130 6.12 7.12 17.19
C ILE A 130 6.20 7.58 15.73
N LEU A 131 5.17 7.32 14.92
CA LEU A 131 5.12 7.75 13.52
C LEU A 131 5.12 9.27 13.40
N LEU A 132 4.33 9.95 14.26
CA LEU A 132 4.14 11.40 14.27
C LEU A 132 5.21 12.17 15.07
N SER A 133 5.89 11.54 16.04
CA SER A 133 6.93 12.22 16.84
C SER A 133 8.23 12.45 16.07
N ARG A 134 8.49 11.67 15.02
CA ARG A 134 9.68 11.82 14.15
C ARG A 134 9.63 13.07 13.25
N GLU A 135 8.49 13.76 13.18
CA GLU A 135 8.28 15.01 12.42
C GLU A 135 8.64 16.27 13.21
N ARG A 136 8.51 16.25 14.55
CA ARG A 136 8.80 17.41 15.42
C ARG A 136 10.30 17.80 15.51
N VAL A 137 11.15 17.16 14.70
CA VAL A 137 12.59 17.41 14.62
C VAL A 137 12.96 17.74 13.18
N ARG A 138 12.40 18.83 12.61
CA ARG A 138 13.05 19.76 11.67
C ARG A 138 12.08 20.84 11.21
#